data_AF-A0A1X0NME3-F1
#
_entry.id   AF-A0A1X0NME3-F1
#
_cell.length_a   1.000
_cell.length_b   1.000
_cell.length_c   1.000
_cell.angle_alpha   90.00
_cell.angle_beta   90.00
_cell.angle_gamma   90.00
#
_symmetry.space_group_name_H-M   'P 1'
#
loop_
_entity.id
_entity.type
_entity.pdbx_description
1 polymer ?
#
loop_
_entity_poly.entity_id
_entity_poly.type
_entity_poly.pdbx_seq_one_letter_code
_entity_poly.pdbx_strand_id
1 'polypeptide(L)'
;LCTALLLLCCAYGCIAAVVQPLPQKGQGPWDAYVVSAPKTVDDVPEKKDFQPIRFAVSAKEVDRVLKYCKQWKKDPSAKDVYDNEYGFTLEVANSRFHFCKEDSKMTAAKKRILLMDVLPAALKLHSER
;
A
#
# COMPACT_ATOMS: atom_id res chain seq x y z
N LEU A 1 -34.41 40.29 -2.66
CA LEU A 1 -34.21 39.02 -1.90
C LEU A 1 -33.53 37.89 -2.69
N CYS A 2 -32.94 38.13 -3.87
CA CYS A 2 -32.41 37.02 -4.71
C CYS A 2 -30.92 37.12 -5.08
N THR A 3 -30.15 38.03 -4.47
CA THR A 3 -28.71 38.18 -4.75
C THR A 3 -27.81 37.71 -3.59
N ALA A 4 -28.37 37.45 -2.41
CA ALA A 4 -27.62 36.99 -1.24
C ALA A 4 -27.38 35.47 -1.20
N LEU A 5 -28.14 34.68 -1.97
CA LEU A 5 -28.05 33.21 -1.97
C LEU A 5 -26.93 32.66 -2.88
N LEU A 6 -26.45 33.44 -3.86
CA LEU A 6 -25.40 33.00 -4.79
C LEU A 6 -23.97 33.13 -4.22
N LEU A 7 -23.75 33.98 -3.20
CA LEU A 7 -22.44 34.13 -2.58
C LEU A 7 -22.09 33.00 -1.59
N LEU A 8 -23.07 32.22 -1.15
CA LEU A 8 -22.88 31.08 -0.25
C LEU A 8 -22.33 29.82 -0.96
N CYS A 9 -22.46 29.73 -2.30
CA CYS A 9 -21.95 28.57 -3.05
C CYS A 9 -20.44 28.64 -3.34
N CYS A 10 -19.82 29.82 -3.29
CA CYS A 10 -18.38 29.96 -3.55
C CYS A 10 -17.50 29.67 -2.31
N ALA A 11 -18.07 29.71 -1.11
CA ALA A 11 -17.32 29.41 0.13
C ALA A 11 -17.20 27.91 0.43
N TYR A 12 -18.07 27.07 -0.15
CA TYR A 12 -18.11 25.62 0.08
C TYR A 12 -17.45 24.79 -1.04
N GLY A 13 -16.93 25.42 -2.10
CA GLY A 13 -16.46 24.73 -3.31
C GLY A 13 -14.95 24.61 -3.48
N CYS A 14 -14.12 25.14 -2.58
CA CYS A 14 -12.68 24.90 -2.64
C CYS A 14 -12.36 23.56 -1.99
N ILE A 15 -12.63 22.46 -2.71
CA ILE A 15 -11.98 21.19 -2.44
C ILE A 15 -10.50 21.44 -2.71
N ALA A 16 -9.75 21.83 -1.67
CA ALA A 16 -8.31 21.84 -1.71
C ALA A 16 -7.89 20.41 -2.04
N ALA A 17 -7.49 20.17 -3.29
CA ALA A 17 -6.82 18.95 -3.66
C ALA A 17 -5.65 18.80 -2.68
N VAL A 18 -5.72 17.80 -1.80
CA VAL A 18 -4.63 17.45 -0.91
C VAL A 18 -3.56 16.85 -1.82
N VAL A 19 -2.71 17.72 -2.35
CA VAL A 19 -1.49 17.31 -3.03
C VAL A 19 -0.61 16.72 -1.93
N GLN A 20 -0.56 15.39 -1.86
CA GLN A 20 0.46 14.71 -1.06
C GLN A 20 1.82 15.27 -1.50
N PRO A 21 2.66 15.76 -0.58
CA PRO A 21 3.98 16.25 -0.96
C PRO A 21 4.72 15.15 -1.70
N LEU A 22 5.26 15.47 -2.88
CA LEU A 22 6.06 14.57 -3.68
C LEU A 22 7.19 13.98 -2.81
N PRO A 23 7.47 12.67 -2.90
CA PRO A 23 8.53 12.03 -2.14
C PRO A 23 9.87 12.75 -2.39
N GLN A 24 10.61 13.01 -1.32
CA GLN A 24 11.91 13.67 -1.44
C GLN A 24 12.90 12.75 -2.16
N LYS A 25 13.93 13.37 -2.75
CA LYS A 25 14.93 12.72 -3.61
C LYS A 25 15.55 11.51 -2.88
N GLY A 26 15.16 10.30 -3.29
CA GLY A 26 15.62 9.03 -2.69
C GLY A 26 14.50 8.10 -2.18
N GLN A 27 13.27 8.58 -2.03
CA GLN A 27 12.10 7.75 -1.68
C GLN A 27 11.40 7.22 -2.94
N GLY A 28 11.20 5.90 -2.99
CA GLY A 28 10.48 5.26 -4.08
C GLY A 28 8.98 5.53 -4.01
N PRO A 29 8.22 5.30 -5.10
CA PRO A 29 6.75 5.47 -5.14
C PRO A 29 5.97 4.68 -4.07
N TRP A 30 6.64 3.75 -3.39
CA TRP A 30 6.07 2.83 -2.41
C TRP A 30 6.39 3.19 -0.96
N ASP A 31 7.31 4.14 -0.73
CA ASP A 31 7.74 4.53 0.63
C ASP A 31 6.79 5.53 1.30
N ALA A 32 5.67 5.91 0.65
CA ALA A 32 4.84 7.06 1.05
C ALA A 32 3.32 6.78 1.16
N TYR A 33 2.88 5.53 1.29
CA TYR A 33 1.45 5.24 1.54
C TYR A 33 1.07 5.51 3.00
N VAL A 34 1.16 6.77 3.42
CA VAL A 34 0.57 7.25 4.67
C VAL A 34 -0.88 7.64 4.35
N VAL A 35 -1.81 6.72 4.58
CA VAL A 35 -3.25 7.03 4.51
C VAL A 35 -3.59 7.90 5.71
N SER A 36 -3.94 9.16 5.46
CA SER A 36 -4.48 10.07 6.48
C SER A 36 -5.99 10.08 6.37
N ALA A 37 -6.69 9.71 7.45
CA ALA A 37 -8.14 9.75 7.50
C ALA A 37 -8.65 11.21 7.38
N PRO A 38 -9.79 11.46 6.70
CA PRO A 38 -10.38 12.80 6.61
C PRO A 38 -10.88 13.25 7.99
N LYS A 39 -10.64 14.52 8.33
CA LYS A 39 -11.23 15.17 9.51
C LYS A 39 -12.72 15.36 9.27
N THR A 40 -13.57 14.57 9.93
CA THR A 40 -15.00 14.85 10.01
C THR A 40 -15.22 15.98 11.01
N VAL A 41 -15.84 17.04 10.51
CA VAL A 41 -16.41 18.15 11.29
C VAL A 41 -17.75 17.64 11.85
N ASP A 42 -18.03 18.00 13.11
CA ASP A 42 -19.28 17.85 13.88
C ASP A 42 -19.40 16.67 14.89
N ASP A 43 -19.22 17.06 16.16
CA ASP A 43 -19.92 16.65 17.39
C ASP A 43 -19.96 15.17 17.84
N VAL A 44 -18.79 14.60 18.13
CA VAL A 44 -18.64 13.50 19.09
C VAL A 44 -17.77 14.00 20.25
N PRO A 45 -18.16 13.80 21.53
CA PRO A 45 -17.37 14.28 22.67
C PRO A 45 -15.97 13.67 22.58
N GLU A 46 -15.02 14.54 22.24
CA GLU A 46 -13.58 14.44 22.35
C GLU A 46 -13.03 13.04 22.66
N LYS A 47 -12.77 12.26 21.60
CA LYS A 47 -11.64 11.33 21.63
C LYS A 47 -10.34 12.14 21.58
N LYS A 48 -10.04 12.88 22.66
CA LYS A 48 -8.87 13.77 22.78
C LYS A 48 -7.52 13.07 22.49
N ASP A 49 -7.48 11.75 22.60
CA ASP A 49 -6.28 10.93 22.40
C ASP A 49 -6.36 9.94 21.22
N PHE A 50 -7.46 9.93 20.43
CA PHE A 50 -7.55 9.00 19.31
C PHE A 50 -6.68 9.47 18.14
N GLN A 51 -5.62 8.71 17.87
CA GLN A 51 -4.77 8.88 16.70
C GLN A 51 -5.15 7.84 15.64
N PRO A 52 -5.32 8.25 14.36
CA PRO A 52 -5.50 7.31 13.27
C PRO A 52 -4.35 6.29 13.21
N ILE A 53 -4.69 5.02 12.99
CA ILE A 53 -3.69 3.95 12.83
C ILE A 53 -2.86 4.23 11.57
N ARG A 54 -1.53 4.20 11.70
CA ARG A 54 -0.60 4.37 10.59
C ARG A 54 0.08 3.05 10.28
N PHE A 55 -0.05 2.60 9.04
CA PHE A 55 0.60 1.38 8.55
C PHE A 55 1.86 1.71 7.76
N ALA A 56 2.94 0.99 8.03
CA ALA A 56 4.10 0.92 7.16
C ALA A 56 4.09 -0.46 6.48
N VAL A 57 4.10 -0.49 5.15
CA VAL A 57 4.08 -1.73 4.37
C VAL A 57 5.22 -1.76 3.38
N SER A 58 5.80 -2.93 3.18
CA SER A 58 6.93 -3.17 2.28
C SER A 58 6.59 -4.19 1.22
N ALA A 59 6.89 -3.88 -0.05
CA ALA A 59 6.71 -4.79 -1.17
C ALA A 59 7.91 -5.73 -1.40
N LYS A 60 8.95 -5.67 -0.56
CA LYS A 60 10.23 -6.37 -0.77
C LYS A 60 10.08 -7.87 -0.94
N GLU A 61 9.23 -8.53 -0.15
CA GLU A 61 9.04 -9.99 -0.28
C GLU A 61 8.32 -10.38 -1.56
N VAL A 62 7.38 -9.56 -2.03
CA VAL A 62 6.72 -9.80 -3.33
C VAL A 62 7.74 -9.68 -4.46
N ASP A 63 8.65 -8.72 -4.36
CA ASP A 63 9.76 -8.54 -5.30
C ASP A 63 10.76 -9.69 -5.27
N ARG A 64 11.14 -10.15 -4.08
CA ARG A 64 12.00 -11.30 -3.86
C ARG A 64 11.41 -12.57 -4.50
N VAL A 65 10.12 -12.83 -4.27
CA VAL A 65 9.40 -13.94 -4.91
C VAL A 65 9.43 -13.82 -6.44
N LEU A 66 9.17 -12.63 -7.00
CA LEU A 66 9.23 -12.41 -8.44
C LEU A 66 10.61 -12.66 -9.03
N LYS A 67 11.69 -12.25 -8.34
CA LYS A 67 13.07 -12.50 -8.74
C LYS A 67 13.38 -13.99 -8.69
N TYR A 68 13.07 -14.67 -7.58
CA TYR A 68 13.28 -16.11 -7.42
C TYR A 68 12.55 -16.91 -8.51
N CYS A 69 11.28 -16.60 -8.79
CA CYS A 69 10.50 -17.31 -9.81
C CYS A 69 11.08 -17.21 -11.23
N LYS A 70 11.88 -16.18 -11.52
CA LYS A 70 12.60 -16.05 -12.80
C LYS A 70 13.90 -16.87 -12.85
N GLN A 71 14.48 -17.18 -11.69
CA GLN A 71 15.81 -17.76 -11.58
C GLN A 71 15.81 -19.25 -11.18
N TRP A 72 14.87 -19.72 -10.36
CA TRP A 72 14.93 -21.07 -9.76
C TRP A 72 15.03 -22.24 -10.75
N LYS A 73 14.52 -22.09 -11.98
CA LYS A 73 14.66 -23.12 -13.04
C LYS A 73 16.02 -23.10 -13.72
N LYS A 74 16.71 -21.95 -13.68
CA LYS A 74 18.01 -21.72 -14.30
C LYS A 74 19.14 -22.05 -13.34
N ASP A 75 18.90 -21.80 -12.05
CA ASP A 75 19.87 -21.98 -10.99
C ASP A 75 19.18 -22.55 -9.74
N PRO A 76 19.36 -23.86 -9.46
CA PRO A 76 18.85 -24.50 -8.26
C PRO A 76 19.41 -23.92 -6.93
N SER A 77 20.59 -23.28 -6.97
CA SER A 77 21.21 -22.64 -5.80
C SER A 77 20.61 -21.28 -5.46
N ALA A 78 19.78 -20.72 -6.34
CA ALA A 78 19.11 -19.43 -6.11
C ALA A 78 18.37 -19.37 -4.76
N LYS A 79 17.89 -20.50 -4.24
CA LYS A 79 17.26 -20.56 -2.90
C LYS A 79 18.15 -19.97 -1.81
N ASP A 80 19.46 -20.20 -1.86
CA ASP A 80 20.39 -19.79 -0.79
C ASP A 80 20.57 -18.26 -0.76
N VAL A 81 20.40 -17.62 -1.93
CA VAL A 81 20.38 -16.16 -2.08
C VAL A 81 19.07 -15.58 -1.58
N TYR A 82 17.95 -16.18 -1.99
CA TYR A 82 16.60 -15.67 -1.72
C TYR A 82 15.95 -16.26 -0.47
N ASP A 83 16.65 -16.99 0.41
CA ASP A 83 16.12 -17.41 1.72
C ASP A 83 16.57 -16.50 2.87
N ASN A 84 17.61 -15.67 2.68
CA ASN A 84 18.18 -14.82 3.73
C ASN A 84 18.12 -13.30 3.44
N GLU A 85 17.43 -12.86 2.39
CA GLU A 85 17.49 -11.46 1.94
C GLU A 85 16.84 -10.45 2.92
N TYR A 86 15.82 -10.83 3.70
CA TYR A 86 15.14 -9.88 4.59
C TYR A 86 14.35 -10.52 5.74
N GLY A 87 14.71 -10.19 6.99
CA GLY A 87 13.88 -10.24 8.21
C GLY A 87 13.33 -11.59 8.71
N PHE A 88 13.12 -12.56 7.83
CA PHE A 88 12.61 -13.91 8.08
C PHE A 88 12.90 -14.83 6.89
N THR A 89 12.99 -16.12 7.16
CA THR A 89 13.20 -17.15 6.14
C THR A 89 11.89 -17.39 5.39
N LEU A 90 11.93 -17.26 4.06
CA LEU A 90 10.75 -17.45 3.22
C LEU A 90 10.57 -18.89 2.74
N GLU A 91 11.60 -19.72 2.94
CA GLU A 91 11.69 -21.09 2.45
C GLU A 91 11.24 -21.19 0.98
N VAL A 92 11.79 -20.31 0.14
CA VAL A 92 11.31 -20.12 -1.23
C VAL A 92 11.34 -21.41 -2.02
N ALA A 93 12.28 -22.30 -1.70
CA ALA A 93 12.37 -23.62 -2.30
C ALA A 93 11.19 -24.53 -1.94
N ASN A 94 10.74 -24.54 -0.68
CA ASN A 94 9.61 -25.36 -0.21
C ASN A 94 8.29 -24.81 -0.74
N SER A 95 8.18 -23.49 -0.78
CA SER A 95 6.94 -22.80 -1.16
C SER A 95 6.83 -22.49 -2.66
N ARG A 96 7.87 -22.80 -3.46
CA ARG A 96 7.93 -22.44 -4.90
C ARG A 96 6.71 -22.86 -5.71
N PHE A 97 6.10 -24.00 -5.36
CA PHE A 97 4.94 -24.50 -6.10
C PHE A 97 3.70 -23.65 -5.88
N HIS A 98 3.62 -22.89 -4.79
CA HIS A 98 2.51 -22.01 -4.48
C HIS A 98 2.57 -20.66 -5.21
N PHE A 99 3.74 -20.21 -5.65
CA PHE A 99 3.89 -18.87 -6.22
C PHE A 99 4.76 -18.80 -7.48
N CYS A 100 5.38 -19.89 -7.93
CA CYS A 100 6.15 -19.92 -9.18
C CYS A 100 5.54 -20.81 -10.27
N LYS A 101 4.47 -21.56 -9.99
CA LYS A 101 3.80 -22.46 -10.93
C LYS A 101 2.37 -22.04 -11.23
N GLU A 102 1.91 -22.41 -12.44
CA GLU A 102 0.50 -22.44 -12.82
C GLU A 102 -0.27 -21.15 -12.50
N ASP A 103 -1.54 -21.27 -12.13
CA ASP A 103 -2.46 -20.16 -11.89
C ASP A 103 -2.16 -19.40 -10.61
N SER A 104 -1.41 -19.98 -9.67
CA SER A 104 -1.01 -19.33 -8.43
C SER A 104 0.25 -18.48 -8.58
N LYS A 105 0.95 -18.59 -9.72
CA LYS A 105 2.19 -17.87 -10.00
C LYS A 105 2.05 -16.37 -9.74
N MET A 106 2.98 -15.81 -8.96
CA MET A 106 3.14 -14.38 -8.79
C MET A 106 3.67 -13.76 -10.10
N THR A 107 2.99 -12.72 -10.57
CA THR A 107 3.33 -12.00 -11.81
C THR A 107 3.42 -10.50 -11.54
N ALA A 108 3.99 -9.74 -12.46
CA ALA A 108 4.01 -8.28 -12.35
C ALA A 108 2.59 -7.69 -12.28
N ALA A 109 1.64 -8.27 -13.03
CA ALA A 109 0.24 -7.87 -12.99
C ALA A 109 -0.40 -8.15 -11.62
N LYS A 110 -0.20 -9.36 -11.07
CA LYS A 110 -0.70 -9.69 -9.73
C LYS A 110 -0.05 -8.85 -8.63
N LYS A 111 1.25 -8.57 -8.71
CA LYS A 111 1.94 -7.62 -7.82
C LYS A 111 1.25 -6.26 -7.87
N ARG A 112 0.97 -5.74 -9.08
CA ARG A 112 0.31 -4.44 -9.24
C ARG A 112 -1.06 -4.43 -8.58
N ILE A 113 -1.90 -5.44 -8.84
CA ILE A 113 -3.24 -5.55 -8.24
C ILE A 113 -3.14 -5.66 -6.71
N LEU A 114 -2.24 -6.51 -6.20
CA LEU A 114 -2.03 -6.68 -4.77
C LEU A 114 -1.66 -5.37 -4.08
N LEU A 115 -0.71 -4.63 -4.65
CA LEU A 115 -0.15 -3.44 -3.99
C LEU A 115 -0.95 -2.16 -4.23
N MET A 116 -1.63 -2.03 -5.38
CA MET A 116 -2.39 -0.82 -5.73
C MET A 116 -3.86 -0.89 -5.33
N ASP A 117 -4.44 -2.11 -5.32
CA ASP A 117 -5.89 -2.25 -5.16
C ASP A 117 -6.22 -2.98 -3.86
N VAL A 118 -5.73 -4.22 -3.70
CA VAL A 118 -6.12 -5.10 -2.58
C VAL A 118 -5.58 -4.61 -1.24
N LEU A 119 -4.27 -4.33 -1.17
CA LEU A 119 -3.62 -3.91 0.07
C LEU A 119 -4.17 -2.56 0.57
N PRO A 120 -4.28 -1.50 -0.25
CA PRO A 120 -4.85 -0.23 0.22
C PRO A 120 -6.31 -0.36 0.67
N ALA A 121 -7.13 -1.17 -0.01
CA ALA A 121 -8.50 -1.42 0.41
C ALA A 121 -8.56 -2.11 1.79
N ALA A 122 -7.70 -3.10 2.03
CA ALA A 122 -7.62 -3.77 3.32
C ALA A 122 -7.15 -2.82 4.45
N LEU A 123 -6.09 -2.05 4.20
CA LEU A 123 -5.58 -1.07 5.17
C LEU A 123 -6.64 -0.02 5.52
N LYS A 124 -7.40 0.44 4.52
CA LYS A 124 -8.51 1.37 4.73
C LYS A 124 -9.56 0.81 5.68
N LEU A 125 -10.02 -0.42 5.43
CA LEU A 125 -10.99 -1.11 6.29
C LEU A 125 -10.51 -1.26 7.74
N HIS A 126 -9.21 -1.45 7.96
CA HIS A 126 -8.62 -1.52 9.30
C HIS A 126 -8.39 -0.15 9.94
N SER A 127 -8.13 0.90 9.16
CA SER A 127 -7.90 2.24 9.71
C SER A 127 -9.19 2.98 10.09
N GLU A 128 -10.33 2.59 9.52
CA GLU A 128 -11.63 3.24 9.69
C GLU A 128 -12.53 2.59 10.76
N ARG A 129 -12.10 1.46 11.35
CA ARG A 129 -12.81 0.71 12.38
C ARG A 129 -12.05 0.76 13.70
#